data_AF-A0A084SLS6-F1
#
_entry.id   AF-A0A084SLS6-F1
#
_cell.length_a   1.000
_cell.length_b   1.000
_cell.length_c   1.000
_cell.angle_alpha   90.00
_cell.angle_beta   90.00
_cell.angle_gamma   90.00
#
_symmetry.space_group_name_H-M   'P 1'
#
loop_
_entity.id
_entity.type
_entity.pdbx_description
1 polymer ?
#
loop_
_entity_poly.entity_id
_entity_poly.type
_entity_poly.pdbx_seq_one_letter_code
_entity_poly.pdbx_strand_id
1 'polypeptide(L)'
;MRSLCLRCLRPQSTCYCARVPQVDSRTRVVFLQHPRERRVAIGTARMAHLSLLNSELHVGVDFSGHARLEALAAHPERVAVLFPGEEAIPLEEARLNPPETLIVVDGTWPLARKLVKTNPLLAGLPRIGFVPRRPSNYRIRAEPAEHCVSTIEAVVEVLGALEGHQERFDTLLNPFEFMVDTQLDRQESRTEPPRRRIFKSAWQPPLELRTIAENFEHLVLLYAEANAHPAEQALPSELVHLVAMRPATGERFQAVLAPRQPLARSTCLHVELPEETLRAGEPLESGLARFQAFVRPGDKLAVWTTFALELLRRDGFPVPEALNVRLACARALKSKPGGVEHGAELLGSRLPEQWAPGRAGRRIVALESVVRALDERGRATEPPSRQRMAS
;
A
#
# COMPACT_ATOMS: atom_id res chain seq x y z
N MET A 1 -1.06 26.26 -7.95
CA MET A 1 -2.11 25.43 -7.30
C MET A 1 -3.46 25.93 -7.83
N ARG A 2 -4.38 25.08 -8.30
CA ARG A 2 -5.68 25.54 -8.85
C ARG A 2 -6.67 25.77 -7.69
N SER A 3 -7.39 26.89 -7.70
CA SER A 3 -8.47 27.16 -6.73
C SER A 3 -9.63 26.19 -6.95
N LEU A 4 -10.13 25.57 -5.88
CA LEU A 4 -11.25 24.63 -5.91
C LEU A 4 -12.53 25.32 -5.43
N CYS A 5 -13.66 25.00 -6.04
CA CYS A 5 -14.98 25.36 -5.54
C CYS A 5 -15.27 24.54 -4.27
N LEU A 6 -15.64 25.19 -3.17
CA LEU A 6 -15.92 24.49 -1.90
C LEU A 6 -17.23 23.68 -1.93
N ARG A 7 -18.15 23.97 -2.87
CA ARG A 7 -19.41 23.25 -3.04
C ARG A 7 -19.23 21.98 -3.87
N CYS A 8 -18.79 22.06 -5.13
CA CYS A 8 -18.61 20.88 -5.99
C CYS A 8 -17.22 20.24 -5.94
N LEU A 9 -16.23 20.88 -5.31
CA LEU A 9 -14.84 20.42 -5.22
C LEU A 9 -14.09 20.35 -6.58
N ARG A 10 -14.68 20.89 -7.65
CA ARG A 10 -14.00 21.06 -8.96
C ARG A 10 -13.10 22.31 -8.95
N PRO A 11 -12.06 22.37 -9.80
CA PRO A 11 -11.40 23.63 -10.11
C PRO A 11 -12.42 24.70 -10.53
N GLN A 12 -12.23 25.95 -10.09
CA GLN A 12 -13.16 27.05 -10.37
C GLN A 12 -13.46 27.18 -11.88
N SER A 13 -12.45 26.99 -12.74
CA SER A 13 -12.57 27.01 -14.20
C SER A 13 -13.49 25.94 -14.81
N THR A 14 -13.92 24.95 -14.04
CA THR A 14 -14.78 23.82 -14.46
C THR A 14 -15.86 23.52 -13.43
N CYS A 15 -16.21 24.53 -12.64
CA CYS A 15 -17.26 24.44 -11.64
C CYS A 15 -18.62 24.30 -12.34
N TYR A 16 -19.44 23.34 -11.91
CA TYR A 16 -20.80 23.14 -12.42
C TYR A 16 -21.89 23.70 -11.48
N CYS A 17 -21.53 24.31 -10.35
CA CYS A 17 -22.51 24.72 -9.33
C CYS A 17 -23.58 25.70 -9.82
N ALA A 18 -23.29 26.53 -10.83
CA ALA A 18 -24.26 27.45 -11.41
C ALA A 18 -25.39 26.73 -12.17
N ARG A 19 -25.19 25.45 -12.52
CA ARG A 19 -26.14 24.61 -13.24
C ARG A 19 -26.84 23.58 -12.36
N VAL A 20 -26.50 23.54 -11.07
CA VAL A 20 -27.12 22.61 -10.12
C VAL A 20 -28.54 23.09 -9.83
N PRO A 21 -29.59 22.35 -10.25
CA PRO A 21 -30.96 22.71 -9.91
C PRO A 21 -31.23 22.47 -8.42
N GLN A 22 -32.37 22.92 -7.92
CA GLN A 22 -32.89 22.51 -6.61
C GLN A 22 -34.19 21.75 -6.85
N VAL A 23 -34.12 20.43 -6.77
CA VAL A 23 -35.23 19.53 -7.08
C VAL A 23 -35.68 18.86 -5.81
N ASP A 24 -36.97 19.00 -5.52
CA ASP A 24 -37.60 18.28 -4.41
C ASP A 24 -38.01 16.87 -4.86
N SER A 25 -37.94 15.91 -3.94
CA SER A 25 -38.32 14.51 -4.16
C SER A 25 -39.10 13.99 -2.97
N ARG A 26 -40.22 13.31 -3.25
CA ARG A 26 -41.00 12.63 -2.22
C ARG A 26 -40.20 11.45 -1.65
N THR A 27 -39.55 10.69 -2.53
CA THR A 27 -38.61 9.64 -2.12
C THR A 27 -37.30 10.28 -1.70
N ARG A 28 -36.89 10.04 -0.45
CA ARG A 28 -35.60 10.48 0.07
C ARG A 28 -34.49 9.68 -0.57
N VAL A 29 -33.39 10.33 -0.95
CA VAL A 29 -32.23 9.62 -1.52
C VAL A 29 -31.05 9.62 -0.54
N VAL A 30 -30.54 8.44 -0.20
CA VAL A 30 -29.37 8.27 0.66
C VAL A 30 -28.23 7.68 -0.16
N PHE A 31 -27.22 8.48 -0.45
CA PHE A 31 -26.05 8.06 -1.19
C PHE A 31 -25.00 7.44 -0.25
N LEU A 32 -24.57 6.22 -0.56
CA LEU A 32 -23.45 5.54 0.10
C LEU A 32 -22.26 5.48 -0.84
N GLN A 33 -21.33 6.42 -0.66
CA GLN A 33 -20.19 6.60 -1.56
C GLN A 33 -18.92 5.92 -1.03
N HIS A 34 -18.28 5.12 -1.88
CA HIS A 34 -16.98 4.54 -1.57
C HIS A 34 -15.91 5.64 -1.42
N PRO A 35 -15.01 5.60 -0.41
CA PRO A 35 -14.02 6.66 -0.16
C PRO A 35 -13.08 6.98 -1.33
N ARG A 36 -12.84 5.99 -2.21
CA ARG A 36 -12.05 6.17 -3.44
C ARG A 36 -12.74 7.06 -4.47
N GLU A 37 -14.07 7.08 -4.52
CA GLU A 37 -14.82 7.92 -5.46
C GLU A 37 -14.99 9.36 -4.96
N ARG A 38 -14.88 9.62 -3.64
CA ARG A 38 -15.08 10.97 -3.04
C ARG A 38 -14.25 12.08 -3.70
N ARG A 39 -13.03 11.75 -4.14
CA ARG A 39 -12.09 12.71 -4.75
C ARG A 39 -12.02 12.58 -6.28
N VAL A 40 -12.82 11.72 -6.88
CA VAL A 40 -12.88 11.60 -8.34
C VAL A 40 -13.48 12.87 -8.89
N ALA A 41 -12.70 13.59 -9.69
CA ALA A 41 -13.05 14.91 -10.21
C ALA A 41 -14.31 14.93 -11.11
N ILE A 42 -14.83 13.75 -11.47
CA ILE A 42 -16.02 13.54 -12.31
C ILE A 42 -17.06 12.64 -11.62
N GLY A 43 -17.02 12.50 -10.29
CA GLY A 43 -18.01 11.70 -9.54
C GLY A 43 -19.42 12.32 -9.60
N THR A 44 -20.43 11.50 -9.88
CA THR A 44 -21.81 11.94 -10.16
C THR A 44 -22.75 11.88 -8.95
N ALA A 45 -22.45 11.08 -7.91
CA ALA A 45 -23.26 11.04 -6.68
C ALA A 45 -23.30 12.39 -5.95
N ARG A 46 -22.15 13.08 -5.81
CA ARG A 46 -22.11 14.42 -5.21
C ARG A 46 -22.95 15.42 -6.01
N MET A 47 -22.93 15.30 -7.33
CA MET A 47 -23.72 16.15 -8.21
C MET A 47 -25.22 15.94 -7.99
N ALA A 48 -25.67 14.68 -7.95
CA ALA A 48 -27.06 14.33 -7.64
C ALA A 48 -27.47 14.84 -6.24
N HIS A 49 -26.64 14.64 -5.22
CA HIS A 49 -26.87 15.12 -3.86
C HIS A 49 -26.98 16.65 -3.78
N LEU A 50 -26.14 17.40 -4.52
CA LEU A 50 -26.23 18.86 -4.54
C LEU A 50 -27.50 19.37 -5.24
N SER A 51 -28.10 18.56 -6.12
CA SER A 51 -29.32 18.88 -6.86
C SER A 51 -30.60 18.53 -6.12
N LEU A 52 -30.58 17.49 -5.27
CA LEU A 52 -31.76 17.00 -4.54
C LEU A 52 -31.88 17.61 -3.14
N LEU A 53 -33.00 18.26 -2.87
CA LEU A 53 -33.29 18.86 -1.56
C LEU A 53 -33.46 17.81 -0.46
N ASN A 54 -34.10 16.68 -0.78
CA ASN A 54 -34.36 15.58 0.16
C ASN A 54 -33.33 14.45 -0.02
N SER A 55 -32.04 14.76 0.21
CA SER A 55 -30.97 13.77 0.08
C SER A 55 -29.88 13.83 1.15
N GLU A 56 -29.25 12.69 1.40
CA GLU A 56 -28.12 12.52 2.32
C GLU A 56 -26.94 11.87 1.56
N LEU A 57 -25.70 12.21 1.94
CA LEU A 57 -24.49 11.60 1.36
C LEU A 57 -23.54 11.15 2.47
N HIS A 58 -23.34 9.84 2.58
CA HIS A 58 -22.45 9.20 3.53
C HIS A 58 -21.27 8.54 2.81
N VAL A 59 -20.06 8.65 3.36
CA VAL A 59 -18.84 8.11 2.74
C VAL A 59 -18.26 7.03 3.64
N GLY A 60 -18.13 5.81 3.14
CA GLY A 60 -17.70 4.68 3.95
C GLY A 60 -17.53 3.39 3.14
N VAL A 61 -16.98 2.36 3.79
CA VAL A 61 -16.87 0.99 3.25
C VAL A 61 -17.68 0.00 4.09
N ASP A 62 -17.72 0.24 5.39
CA ASP A 62 -18.53 -0.47 6.38
C ASP A 62 -19.38 0.57 7.12
N PHE A 63 -20.68 0.31 7.19
CA PHE A 63 -21.70 1.15 7.79
C PHE A 63 -22.34 0.48 9.01
N SER A 64 -21.74 -0.59 9.55
CA SER A 64 -22.12 -1.19 10.82
C SER A 64 -21.99 -0.15 11.95
N GLY A 65 -22.99 -0.03 12.83
CA GLY A 65 -23.02 0.99 13.87
C GLY A 65 -23.41 2.39 13.38
N HIS A 66 -23.76 2.57 12.10
CA HIS A 66 -24.19 3.86 11.58
C HIS A 66 -25.67 4.11 11.94
N ALA A 67 -25.91 4.80 13.06
CA ALA A 67 -27.24 4.99 13.65
C ALA A 67 -28.34 5.38 12.63
N ARG A 68 -28.05 6.28 11.68
CA ARG A 68 -29.02 6.68 10.65
C ARG A 68 -29.39 5.56 9.68
N LEU A 69 -28.43 4.71 9.31
CA LEU A 69 -28.67 3.59 8.40
C LEU A 69 -29.30 2.40 9.11
N GLU A 70 -28.95 2.18 10.38
CA GLU A 70 -29.63 1.19 11.23
C GLU A 70 -31.10 1.54 11.45
N ALA A 71 -31.41 2.81 11.70
CA ALA A 71 -32.80 3.28 11.82
C ALA A 71 -33.61 3.09 10.52
N LEU A 72 -32.96 3.27 9.35
CA LEU A 72 -33.59 3.00 8.06
C LEU A 72 -33.78 1.48 7.85
N ALA A 73 -32.77 0.67 8.18
CA ALA A 73 -32.82 -0.77 8.04
C ALA A 73 -33.86 -1.45 8.95
N ALA A 74 -34.27 -0.80 10.04
CA ALA A 74 -35.34 -1.27 10.92
C ALA A 74 -36.74 -1.23 10.27
N HIS A 75 -36.89 -0.51 9.15
CA HIS A 75 -38.14 -0.38 8.38
C HIS A 75 -37.94 -0.79 6.92
N PRO A 76 -37.62 -2.08 6.66
CA PRO A 76 -37.29 -2.56 5.31
C PRO A 76 -38.45 -2.39 4.32
N GLU A 77 -39.69 -2.26 4.78
CA GLU A 77 -40.87 -2.00 3.97
C GLU A 77 -40.92 -0.58 3.37
N ARG A 78 -40.11 0.35 3.90
CA ARG A 78 -40.05 1.75 3.47
C ARG A 78 -38.76 2.09 2.73
N VAL A 79 -37.82 1.17 2.66
CA VAL A 79 -36.44 1.43 2.22
C VAL A 79 -36.04 0.42 1.16
N ALA A 80 -35.48 0.89 0.06
CA ALA A 80 -34.92 0.01 -0.96
C ALA A 80 -33.51 0.42 -1.37
N VAL A 81 -32.69 -0.55 -1.77
CA VAL A 81 -31.35 -0.32 -2.31
C VAL A 81 -31.39 -0.36 -3.83
N LEU A 82 -30.95 0.72 -4.48
CA LEU A 82 -30.77 0.75 -5.93
C LEU A 82 -29.52 -0.04 -6.31
N PHE A 83 -29.71 -1.30 -6.68
CA PHE A 83 -28.63 -2.19 -7.09
C PHE A 83 -29.16 -3.40 -7.86
N PRO A 84 -28.58 -3.76 -9.01
CA PRO A 84 -29.04 -4.91 -9.78
C PRO A 84 -28.72 -6.25 -9.09
N GLY A 85 -29.57 -7.24 -9.31
CA GLY A 85 -29.40 -8.62 -8.83
C GLY A 85 -30.57 -9.50 -9.26
N GLU A 86 -30.41 -10.82 -9.16
CA GLU A 86 -31.47 -11.78 -9.52
C GLU A 86 -32.73 -11.63 -8.68
N GLU A 87 -32.57 -11.23 -7.41
CA GLU A 87 -33.67 -10.97 -6.47
C GLU A 87 -34.10 -9.49 -6.43
N ALA A 88 -33.65 -8.67 -7.39
CA ALA A 88 -34.01 -7.26 -7.42
C ALA A 88 -35.44 -7.10 -7.94
N ILE A 89 -36.25 -6.34 -7.21
CA ILE A 89 -37.60 -5.94 -7.59
C ILE A 89 -37.51 -5.07 -8.85
N PRO A 90 -38.23 -5.42 -9.93
CA PRO A 90 -38.31 -4.58 -11.13
C PRO A 90 -38.86 -3.19 -10.80
N LEU A 91 -38.34 -2.16 -11.45
CA LEU A 91 -38.75 -0.77 -11.21
C LEU A 91 -40.25 -0.54 -11.44
N GLU A 92 -40.84 -1.27 -12.40
CA GLU A 92 -42.27 -1.22 -12.71
C GLU A 92 -43.14 -1.70 -11.54
N GLU A 93 -42.67 -2.72 -10.81
CA GLU A 93 -43.33 -3.24 -9.61
C GLU A 93 -43.10 -2.29 -8.43
N ALA A 94 -41.87 -1.81 -8.24
CA ALA A 94 -41.54 -0.86 -7.18
C ALA A 94 -42.33 0.45 -7.29
N ARG A 95 -42.73 0.86 -8.50
CA ARG A 95 -43.58 2.03 -8.72
C ARG A 95 -44.98 1.88 -8.11
N LEU A 96 -45.51 0.66 -7.98
CA LEU A 96 -46.83 0.43 -7.40
C LEU A 96 -46.84 0.74 -5.89
N ASN A 97 -45.74 0.45 -5.22
CA ASN A 97 -45.51 0.77 -3.80
C ASN A 97 -44.12 1.41 -3.62
N PRO A 98 -43.94 2.71 -3.96
CA PRO A 98 -42.65 3.36 -3.92
C PRO A 98 -42.05 3.40 -2.52
N PRO A 99 -40.75 3.15 -2.35
CA PRO A 99 -40.11 3.32 -1.05
C PRO A 99 -40.11 4.79 -0.62
N GLU A 100 -40.21 5.02 0.68
CA GLU A 100 -40.00 6.35 1.27
C GLU A 100 -38.54 6.78 1.15
N THR A 101 -37.60 5.81 1.19
CA THR A 101 -36.16 6.07 1.06
C THR A 101 -35.49 5.12 0.07
N LEU A 102 -34.75 5.69 -0.87
CA LEU A 102 -33.91 4.99 -1.84
C LEU A 102 -32.43 5.13 -1.45
N ILE A 103 -31.78 4.01 -1.13
CA ILE A 103 -30.34 3.94 -0.88
C ILE A 103 -29.62 3.72 -2.21
N VAL A 104 -28.70 4.61 -2.57
CA VAL A 104 -27.95 4.56 -3.83
C VAL A 104 -26.47 4.34 -3.53
N VAL A 105 -25.90 3.26 -4.05
CA VAL A 105 -24.49 2.92 -3.82
C VAL A 105 -23.62 3.52 -4.93
N ASP A 106 -22.63 4.32 -4.55
CA ASP A 106 -21.72 5.00 -5.49
C ASP A 106 -20.29 4.44 -5.40
N GLY A 107 -19.81 3.91 -6.52
CA GLY A 107 -18.55 3.19 -6.64
C GLY A 107 -18.32 2.75 -8.08
N THR A 108 -17.07 2.44 -8.45
CA THR A 108 -16.89 1.56 -9.62
C THR A 108 -17.61 0.23 -9.38
N TRP A 109 -18.01 -0.48 -10.43
CA TRP A 109 -18.73 -1.75 -10.30
C TRP A 109 -18.14 -2.73 -9.26
N PRO A 110 -16.83 -3.00 -9.21
CA PRO A 110 -16.25 -3.84 -8.16
C PRO A 110 -16.40 -3.25 -6.75
N LEU A 111 -16.29 -1.92 -6.61
CA LEU A 111 -16.41 -1.24 -5.31
C LEU A 111 -17.86 -1.19 -4.82
N ALA A 112 -18.82 -0.93 -5.71
CA ALA A 112 -20.24 -0.93 -5.39
C ALA A 112 -20.73 -2.35 -5.03
N ARG A 113 -20.34 -3.37 -5.80
CA ARG A 113 -20.59 -4.79 -5.45
C ARG A 113 -20.01 -5.14 -4.09
N LYS A 114 -18.79 -4.68 -3.80
CA LYS A 114 -18.16 -4.89 -2.49
C LYS A 114 -18.97 -4.22 -1.38
N LEU A 115 -19.35 -2.95 -1.53
CA LEU A 115 -20.18 -2.22 -0.56
C LEU A 115 -21.46 -2.97 -0.23
N VAL A 116 -22.23 -3.38 -1.25
CA VAL A 116 -23.48 -4.15 -1.02
C VAL A 116 -23.20 -5.48 -0.33
N LYS A 117 -22.16 -6.20 -0.76
CA LYS A 117 -21.83 -7.53 -0.20
C LYS A 117 -21.31 -7.47 1.24
N THR A 118 -20.53 -6.46 1.60
CA THR A 118 -19.85 -6.40 2.90
C THR A 118 -20.66 -5.74 4.01
N ASN A 119 -21.82 -5.16 3.69
CA ASN A 119 -22.66 -4.46 4.67
C ASN A 119 -23.93 -5.27 4.94
N PRO A 120 -24.04 -5.97 6.09
CA PRO A 120 -25.21 -6.79 6.43
C PRO A 120 -26.53 -6.01 6.37
N LEU A 121 -26.51 -4.73 6.77
CA LEU A 121 -27.67 -3.82 6.69
C LEU A 121 -28.21 -3.70 5.27
N LEU A 122 -27.34 -3.61 4.26
CA LEU A 122 -27.75 -3.51 2.85
C LEU A 122 -28.18 -4.87 2.28
N ALA A 123 -27.62 -5.96 2.81
CA ALA A 123 -27.99 -7.30 2.39
C ALA A 123 -29.42 -7.68 2.80
N GLY A 124 -29.92 -7.16 3.92
CA GLY A 124 -31.27 -7.41 4.42
C GLY A 124 -32.37 -6.51 3.84
N LEU A 125 -32.02 -5.53 3.01
CA LEU A 125 -32.97 -4.58 2.41
C LEU A 125 -33.40 -5.03 1.01
N PRO A 126 -34.66 -4.76 0.60
CA PRO A 126 -35.10 -5.06 -0.75
C PRO A 126 -34.30 -4.24 -1.77
N ARG A 127 -34.04 -4.85 -2.93
CA ARG A 127 -33.28 -4.21 -4.01
C ARG A 127 -34.22 -3.81 -5.13
N ILE A 128 -33.96 -2.65 -5.74
CA ILE A 128 -34.63 -2.24 -6.98
C ILE A 128 -33.61 -2.32 -8.11
N GLY A 129 -33.99 -3.05 -9.16
CA GLY A 129 -33.27 -3.13 -10.42
C GLY A 129 -34.07 -2.44 -11.53
N PHE A 130 -33.38 -1.89 -12.52
CA PHE A 130 -34.03 -1.28 -13.67
C PHE A 130 -33.18 -1.46 -14.92
N VAL A 131 -33.83 -1.33 -16.08
CA VAL A 131 -33.17 -1.20 -17.38
C VAL A 131 -33.28 0.27 -17.78
N PRO A 132 -32.16 0.98 -18.03
CA PRO A 132 -32.23 2.38 -18.41
C PRO A 132 -32.93 2.55 -19.76
N ARG A 133 -33.75 3.61 -19.90
CA ARG A 133 -34.48 3.90 -21.15
C ARG A 133 -33.56 4.22 -22.33
N ARG A 134 -32.33 4.64 -22.06
CA ARG A 134 -31.33 5.08 -23.02
C ARG A 134 -29.92 4.75 -22.51
N PRO A 135 -28.95 4.51 -23.40
CA PRO A 135 -27.56 4.34 -23.01
C PRO A 135 -27.02 5.56 -22.24
N SER A 136 -26.00 5.33 -21.43
CA SER A 136 -25.31 6.38 -20.67
C SER A 136 -24.79 7.50 -21.56
N ASN A 137 -25.07 8.75 -21.18
CA ASN A 137 -24.49 9.94 -21.78
C ASN A 137 -23.11 10.28 -21.16
N TYR A 138 -22.52 9.37 -20.36
CA TYR A 138 -21.21 9.55 -19.73
C TYR A 138 -20.04 9.35 -20.71
N ARG A 139 -20.03 10.09 -21.84
CA ARG A 139 -19.11 9.94 -22.99
C ARG A 139 -17.61 10.01 -22.67
N ILE A 140 -17.25 10.52 -21.49
CA ILE A 140 -15.86 10.66 -21.02
C ILE A 140 -15.38 9.49 -20.15
N ARG A 141 -16.24 8.50 -19.87
CA ARG A 141 -15.92 7.30 -19.10
C ARG A 141 -16.46 6.07 -19.83
N ALA A 142 -15.64 5.02 -19.95
CA ALA A 142 -16.09 3.76 -20.51
C ALA A 142 -16.96 3.02 -19.49
N GLU A 143 -18.20 2.72 -19.87
CA GLU A 143 -19.12 1.87 -19.12
C GLU A 143 -18.95 0.40 -19.53
N PRO A 144 -19.08 -0.57 -18.61
CA PRO A 144 -18.78 -1.97 -18.91
C PRO A 144 -19.86 -2.68 -19.75
N ALA A 145 -21.06 -2.10 -19.87
CA ALA A 145 -22.14 -2.58 -20.71
C ALA A 145 -23.12 -1.43 -21.01
N GLU A 146 -23.94 -1.57 -22.05
CA GLU A 146 -24.89 -0.52 -22.49
C GLU A 146 -25.95 -0.17 -21.43
N HIS A 147 -26.33 -1.13 -20.58
CA HIS A 147 -27.28 -0.92 -19.48
C HIS A 147 -26.63 -0.30 -18.22
N CYS A 148 -25.33 -0.04 -18.24
CA CYS A 148 -24.64 0.62 -17.13
C CYS A 148 -24.68 2.13 -17.34
N VAL A 149 -25.34 2.83 -16.41
CA VAL A 149 -25.42 4.29 -16.40
C VAL A 149 -24.72 4.85 -15.16
N SER A 150 -24.40 6.14 -15.19
CA SER A 150 -23.79 6.81 -14.03
C SER A 150 -24.77 6.94 -12.87
N THR A 151 -24.26 7.20 -11.66
CA THR A 151 -25.09 7.32 -10.44
C THR A 151 -26.19 8.37 -10.57
N ILE A 152 -25.93 9.50 -11.24
CA ILE A 152 -26.95 10.55 -11.41
C ILE A 152 -28.02 10.14 -12.42
N GLU A 153 -27.64 9.48 -13.52
CA GLU A 153 -28.60 8.95 -14.50
C GLU A 153 -29.48 7.87 -13.87
N ALA A 154 -28.90 6.97 -13.06
CA ALA A 154 -29.67 5.97 -12.33
C ALA A 154 -30.71 6.59 -11.38
N VAL A 155 -30.34 7.68 -10.69
CA VAL A 155 -31.29 8.43 -9.83
C VAL A 155 -32.40 9.07 -10.65
N VAL A 156 -32.10 9.67 -11.80
CA VAL A 156 -33.10 10.30 -12.68
C VAL A 156 -34.11 9.29 -13.21
N GLU A 157 -33.63 8.14 -13.67
CA GLU A 157 -34.48 7.06 -14.19
C GLU A 157 -35.41 6.51 -13.10
N VAL A 158 -34.85 6.21 -11.92
CA VAL A 158 -35.61 5.59 -10.84
C VAL A 158 -36.60 6.57 -10.21
N LEU A 159 -36.19 7.79 -9.86
CA LEU A 159 -37.12 8.76 -9.27
C LEU A 159 -38.20 9.19 -10.26
N GLY A 160 -37.85 9.33 -11.54
CA GLY A 160 -38.82 9.62 -12.61
C GLY A 160 -39.92 8.56 -12.69
N ALA A 161 -39.55 7.28 -12.61
CA ALA A 161 -40.51 6.18 -12.58
C ALA A 161 -41.31 6.12 -11.27
N LEU A 162 -40.65 6.24 -10.10
CA LEU A 162 -41.29 6.11 -8.78
C LEU A 162 -42.28 7.24 -8.48
N GLU A 163 -42.01 8.46 -8.93
CA GLU A 163 -42.86 9.62 -8.63
C GLU A 163 -43.71 10.09 -9.82
N GLY A 164 -43.57 9.50 -11.02
CA GLY A 164 -44.41 9.81 -12.18
C GLY A 164 -44.17 11.18 -12.82
N HIS A 165 -43.05 11.84 -12.49
CA HIS A 165 -42.70 13.19 -12.97
C HIS A 165 -41.29 13.21 -13.57
N GLN A 166 -41.11 12.52 -14.70
CA GLN A 166 -39.81 12.36 -15.35
C GLN A 166 -39.10 13.69 -15.66
N GLU A 167 -39.83 14.62 -16.29
CA GLU A 167 -39.33 15.94 -16.71
C GLU A 167 -38.66 16.72 -15.56
N ARG A 168 -39.21 16.61 -14.35
CA ARG A 168 -38.66 17.26 -13.15
C ARG A 168 -37.25 16.73 -12.86
N PHE A 169 -37.06 15.41 -12.93
CA PHE A 169 -35.78 14.80 -12.60
C PHE A 169 -34.77 14.85 -13.74
N ASP A 170 -35.21 14.94 -14.98
CA ASP A 170 -34.31 15.13 -16.13
C ASP A 170 -33.45 16.39 -15.96
N THR A 171 -33.95 17.42 -15.24
CA THR A 171 -33.15 18.62 -14.90
C THR A 171 -31.89 18.34 -14.07
N LEU A 172 -31.81 17.21 -13.34
CA LEU A 172 -30.59 16.80 -12.61
C LEU A 172 -29.42 16.52 -13.57
N LEU A 173 -29.70 16.24 -14.85
CA LEU A 173 -28.66 15.96 -15.85
C LEU A 173 -27.98 17.25 -16.36
N ASN A 174 -28.57 18.43 -16.16
CA ASN A 174 -27.98 19.72 -16.58
C ASN A 174 -26.51 19.93 -16.14
N PRO A 175 -26.14 19.78 -14.85
CA PRO A 175 -24.74 19.89 -14.43
C PRO A 175 -23.86 18.72 -14.92
N PHE A 176 -24.46 17.56 -15.21
CA PHE A 176 -23.77 16.37 -15.69
C PHE A 176 -23.37 16.53 -17.15
N GLU A 177 -24.31 16.91 -18.00
CA GLU A 177 -24.08 17.21 -19.43
C GLU A 177 -23.04 18.30 -19.58
N PHE A 178 -23.18 19.42 -18.86
CA PHE A 178 -22.17 20.46 -18.86
C PHE A 178 -20.78 19.96 -18.47
N MET A 179 -20.68 19.06 -17.48
CA MET A 179 -19.41 18.49 -17.04
C MET A 179 -18.80 17.56 -18.09
N VAL A 180 -19.62 16.77 -18.77
CA VAL A 180 -19.21 15.91 -19.90
C VAL A 180 -18.73 16.77 -21.06
N ASP A 181 -19.53 17.74 -21.52
CA ASP A 181 -19.21 18.63 -22.64
C ASP A 181 -17.94 19.44 -22.35
N THR A 182 -17.84 20.05 -21.18
CA THR A 182 -16.62 20.79 -20.75
C THR A 182 -15.37 19.90 -20.79
N GLN A 183 -15.51 18.61 -20.52
CA GLN A 183 -14.40 17.67 -20.52
C GLN A 183 -14.02 17.21 -21.93
N LEU A 184 -15.00 17.04 -22.82
CA LEU A 184 -14.79 16.75 -24.25
C LEU A 184 -14.13 17.96 -24.94
N ASP A 185 -14.65 19.17 -24.75
CA ASP A 185 -14.07 20.41 -25.28
C ASP A 185 -12.60 20.57 -24.87
N ARG A 186 -12.28 20.23 -23.62
CA ARG A 186 -10.91 20.26 -23.09
C ARG A 186 -10.02 19.13 -23.60
N GLN A 187 -10.58 18.02 -24.04
CA GLN A 187 -9.83 16.94 -24.69
C GLN A 187 -9.51 17.32 -26.14
N GLU A 188 -10.46 17.93 -26.84
CA GLU A 188 -10.32 18.39 -28.23
C GLU A 188 -9.38 19.60 -28.35
N SER A 189 -9.51 20.60 -27.48
CA SER A 189 -8.64 21.79 -27.45
C SER A 189 -7.26 21.53 -26.84
N ARG A 190 -6.93 20.27 -26.48
CA ARG A 190 -5.67 19.95 -25.83
C ARG A 190 -4.53 19.85 -26.85
N THR A 191 -3.66 20.86 -26.86
CA THR A 191 -2.42 20.88 -27.65
C THR A 191 -1.27 20.14 -26.96
N GLU A 192 -1.36 19.94 -25.64
CA GLU A 192 -0.36 19.20 -24.86
C GLU A 192 -0.66 17.70 -24.80
N PRO A 193 0.36 16.83 -24.84
CA PRO A 193 0.17 15.39 -24.68
C PRO A 193 -0.47 15.04 -23.31
N PRO A 194 -1.27 13.97 -23.24
CA PRO A 194 -1.94 13.58 -22.00
C PRO A 194 -0.93 13.37 -20.87
N ARG A 195 -1.12 14.04 -19.72
CA ARG A 195 -0.37 13.77 -18.49
C ARG A 195 -0.82 12.44 -17.87
N ARG A 196 -0.37 11.33 -18.46
CA ARG A 196 -0.16 10.03 -17.81
C ARG A 196 0.65 9.15 -18.75
N ARG A 197 1.99 9.25 -18.68
CA ARG A 197 2.82 8.09 -18.98
C ARG A 197 2.84 7.23 -17.71
N ILE A 198 2.02 6.19 -17.68
CA ILE A 198 2.53 4.94 -17.12
C ILE A 198 3.56 4.53 -18.17
N PHE A 199 4.84 4.79 -17.92
CA PHE A 199 5.86 4.14 -18.71
C PHE A 199 5.61 2.63 -18.49
N LYS A 200 5.22 1.92 -19.56
CA LYS A 200 5.53 0.49 -19.65
C LYS A 200 7.04 0.40 -19.83
N SER A 201 7.81 0.77 -18.80
CA SER A 201 9.20 0.35 -18.76
C SER A 201 9.18 -1.17 -18.64
N ALA A 202 10.23 -1.83 -19.13
CA ALA A 202 10.50 -3.19 -18.71
C ALA A 202 10.36 -3.27 -17.18
N TRP A 203 9.79 -4.37 -16.68
CA TRP A 203 9.73 -4.58 -15.25
C TRP A 203 11.15 -4.50 -14.69
N GLN A 204 11.29 -3.83 -13.54
CA GLN A 204 12.55 -3.76 -12.83
C GLN A 204 12.35 -4.24 -11.40
N PRO A 205 13.34 -4.92 -10.81
CA PRO A 205 13.31 -5.26 -9.40
C PRO A 205 13.20 -4.01 -8.51
N PRO A 206 12.70 -4.15 -7.27
CA PRO A 206 12.71 -3.06 -6.29
C PRO A 206 14.10 -2.42 -6.16
N LEU A 207 14.13 -1.11 -5.92
CA LEU A 207 15.37 -0.34 -5.87
C LEU A 207 16.39 -0.97 -4.91
N GLU A 208 15.95 -1.43 -3.74
CA GLU A 208 16.82 -2.02 -2.72
C GLU A 208 17.54 -3.28 -3.20
N LEU A 209 16.90 -4.08 -4.06
CA LEU A 209 17.52 -5.26 -4.68
C LEU A 209 18.49 -4.85 -5.78
N ARG A 210 18.09 -3.87 -6.62
CA ARG A 210 18.96 -3.34 -7.68
C ARG A 210 20.21 -2.69 -7.11
N THR A 211 20.10 -1.93 -6.02
CA THR A 211 21.24 -1.32 -5.34
C THR A 211 22.21 -2.38 -4.81
N ILE A 212 21.73 -3.51 -4.28
CA ILE A 212 22.61 -4.63 -3.90
C ILE A 212 23.33 -5.18 -5.14
N ALA A 213 22.60 -5.44 -6.23
CA ALA A 213 23.17 -6.01 -7.44
C ALA A 213 24.19 -5.09 -8.13
N GLU A 214 23.86 -3.80 -8.26
CA GLU A 214 24.71 -2.76 -8.85
C GLU A 214 26.01 -2.55 -8.07
N ASN A 215 26.01 -2.81 -6.75
CA ASN A 215 27.16 -2.63 -5.89
C ASN A 215 27.84 -3.94 -5.49
N PHE A 216 27.40 -5.10 -6.00
CA PHE A 216 27.80 -6.43 -5.52
C PHE A 216 29.32 -6.63 -5.43
N GLU A 217 30.07 -6.16 -6.45
CA GLU A 217 31.53 -6.21 -6.53
C GLU A 217 32.24 -5.37 -5.44
N HIS A 218 31.54 -4.38 -4.89
CA HIS A 218 32.05 -3.44 -3.88
C HIS A 218 31.43 -3.67 -2.50
N LEU A 219 30.64 -4.74 -2.31
CA LEU A 219 30.05 -5.03 -1.01
C LEU A 219 31.07 -5.66 -0.06
N VAL A 220 31.03 -5.20 1.19
CA VAL A 220 31.66 -5.85 2.33
C VAL A 220 30.56 -6.19 3.33
N LEU A 221 30.22 -7.47 3.42
CA LEU A 221 29.26 -7.94 4.41
C LEU A 221 29.89 -7.81 5.78
N LEU A 222 29.13 -7.33 6.76
CA LEU A 222 29.64 -7.04 8.08
C LEU A 222 28.69 -7.56 9.15
N TYR A 223 29.27 -8.25 10.14
CA TYR A 223 28.60 -8.60 11.38
C TYR A 223 29.54 -8.41 12.57
N ALA A 224 28.97 -8.01 13.70
CA ALA A 224 29.72 -7.71 14.91
C ALA A 224 28.95 -8.15 16.14
N GLU A 225 29.68 -8.58 17.16
CA GLU A 225 29.15 -8.92 18.48
C GLU A 225 29.79 -8.03 19.55
N ALA A 226 29.01 -7.76 20.60
CA ALA A 226 29.44 -6.91 21.70
C ALA A 226 29.48 -7.66 23.03
N ASN A 227 30.42 -7.26 23.88
CA ASN A 227 30.27 -7.44 25.33
C ASN A 227 29.23 -6.41 25.80
N ALA A 228 28.03 -6.89 26.14
CA ALA A 228 26.90 -6.04 26.50
C ALA A 228 26.38 -6.38 27.90
N HIS A 229 26.35 -5.37 28.76
CA HIS A 229 25.91 -5.50 30.15
C HIS A 229 24.40 -5.25 30.29
N PRO A 230 23.77 -5.79 31.35
CA PRO A 230 22.42 -5.40 31.75
C PRO A 230 22.32 -3.88 31.93
N ALA A 231 21.16 -3.30 31.62
CA ALA A 231 20.96 -1.85 31.63
C ALA A 231 21.27 -1.21 32.99
N GLU A 232 21.13 -1.97 34.07
CA GLU A 232 21.38 -1.56 35.47
C GLU A 232 22.86 -1.30 35.76
N GLN A 233 23.79 -1.91 35.02
CA GLN A 233 25.22 -1.77 35.26
C GLN A 233 25.84 -0.53 34.61
N ALA A 234 25.08 0.20 33.78
CA ALA A 234 25.50 1.42 33.07
C ALA A 234 26.83 1.31 32.29
N LEU A 235 27.28 0.08 31.99
CA LEU A 235 28.51 -0.16 31.26
C LEU A 235 28.26 -0.13 29.75
N PRO A 236 29.08 0.64 29.00
CA PRO A 236 28.94 0.76 27.56
C PRO A 236 29.25 -0.55 26.84
N SER A 237 28.37 -1.00 25.92
CA SER A 237 28.70 -2.10 25.02
C SER A 237 29.97 -1.82 24.23
N GLU A 238 30.87 -2.80 24.18
CA GLU A 238 32.14 -2.75 23.44
C GLU A 238 32.24 -3.91 22.44
N LEU A 239 32.94 -3.69 21.33
CA LEU A 239 33.16 -4.69 20.29
C LEU A 239 34.07 -5.82 20.78
N VAL A 240 33.64 -7.08 20.63
CA VAL A 240 34.45 -8.27 21.01
C VAL A 240 34.63 -9.30 19.89
N HIS A 241 33.80 -9.24 18.85
CA HIS A 241 33.98 -10.07 17.66
C HIS A 241 33.54 -9.32 16.43
N LEU A 242 34.40 -9.23 15.43
CA LEU A 242 34.15 -8.59 14.15
C LEU A 242 34.43 -9.57 13.03
N VAL A 243 33.44 -9.80 12.17
CA VAL A 243 33.58 -10.64 10.97
C VAL A 243 33.08 -9.88 9.75
N ALA A 244 33.83 -9.99 8.67
CA ALA A 244 33.44 -9.39 7.41
C ALA A 244 33.88 -10.24 6.22
N MET A 245 33.20 -10.10 5.08
CA MET A 245 33.60 -10.80 3.87
C MET A 245 33.13 -10.09 2.60
N ARG A 246 33.80 -10.36 1.49
CA ARG A 246 33.42 -9.87 0.15
C ARG A 246 32.70 -10.97 -0.63
N PRO A 247 31.42 -10.80 -0.97
CA PRO A 247 30.67 -11.86 -1.65
C PRO A 247 31.19 -12.11 -3.07
N ALA A 248 31.79 -11.11 -3.73
CA ALA A 248 32.35 -11.25 -5.07
C ALA A 248 33.66 -12.06 -5.11
N THR A 249 34.60 -11.81 -4.18
CA THR A 249 35.94 -12.43 -4.21
C THR A 249 36.11 -13.58 -3.23
N GLY A 250 35.25 -13.68 -2.21
CA GLY A 250 35.40 -14.63 -1.11
C GLY A 250 36.46 -14.23 -0.08
N GLU A 251 37.07 -13.05 -0.20
CA GLU A 251 38.00 -12.51 0.81
C GLU A 251 37.26 -12.35 2.14
N ARG A 252 37.92 -12.79 3.23
CA ARG A 252 37.33 -12.85 4.58
C ARG A 252 38.19 -12.08 5.56
N PHE A 253 37.54 -11.53 6.57
CA PHE A 253 38.14 -10.86 7.70
C PHE A 253 37.52 -11.38 9.00
N GLN A 254 38.37 -11.60 9.99
CA GLN A 254 37.95 -11.95 11.35
C GLN A 254 38.87 -11.29 12.37
N ALA A 255 38.28 -10.82 13.46
CA ALA A 255 38.97 -10.35 14.65
C ALA A 255 38.15 -10.71 15.90
N VAL A 256 38.73 -11.50 16.80
CA VAL A 256 38.24 -11.60 18.18
C VAL A 256 39.03 -10.57 18.99
N LEU A 257 38.34 -9.65 19.64
CA LEU A 257 38.95 -8.52 20.33
C LEU A 257 38.89 -8.74 21.83
N ALA A 258 40.02 -8.51 22.51
CA ALA A 258 40.07 -8.59 23.96
C ALA A 258 39.14 -7.54 24.59
N PRO A 259 38.27 -7.94 25.54
CA PRO A 259 37.39 -7.01 26.22
C PRO A 259 38.23 -6.03 27.07
N ARG A 260 37.93 -4.74 26.99
CA ARG A 260 38.56 -3.70 27.84
C ARG A 260 37.83 -3.56 29.17
N GLN A 261 36.58 -4.01 29.23
CA GLN A 261 35.76 -4.03 30.43
C GLN A 261 35.64 -5.46 30.98
N PRO A 262 35.20 -5.64 32.23
CA PRO A 262 34.80 -6.96 32.72
C PRO A 262 33.77 -7.59 31.78
N LEU A 263 33.88 -8.88 31.51
CA LEU A 263 32.89 -9.58 30.70
C LEU A 263 31.54 -9.63 31.41
N ALA A 264 30.47 -9.26 30.72
CA ALA A 264 29.12 -9.50 31.23
C ALA A 264 28.85 -11.00 31.32
N ARG A 265 28.07 -11.40 32.34
CA ARG A 265 27.76 -12.82 32.62
C ARG A 265 27.17 -13.58 31.42
N SER A 266 26.45 -12.89 30.55
CA SER A 266 25.79 -13.46 29.37
C SER A 266 26.62 -13.37 28.08
N THR A 267 27.77 -12.68 28.07
CA THR A 267 28.53 -12.42 26.84
C THR A 267 28.97 -13.71 26.16
N CYS A 268 29.60 -14.64 26.89
CA CYS A 268 30.04 -15.92 26.31
C CYS A 268 28.87 -16.73 25.72
N LEU A 269 27.69 -16.65 26.33
CA LEU A 269 26.47 -17.31 25.83
C LEU A 269 25.92 -16.64 24.56
N HIS A 270 25.96 -15.31 24.48
CA HIS A 270 25.41 -14.58 23.34
C HIS A 270 26.34 -14.58 22.13
N VAL A 271 27.64 -14.37 22.36
CA VAL A 271 28.68 -14.38 21.31
C VAL A 271 29.03 -15.80 20.90
N GLU A 272 28.81 -16.76 21.80
CA GLU A 272 29.06 -18.19 21.63
C GLU A 272 30.56 -18.47 21.40
N LEU A 273 31.38 -17.81 22.21
CA LEU A 273 32.82 -18.00 22.31
C LEU A 273 33.19 -18.24 23.78
N PRO A 274 34.16 -19.14 24.06
CA PRO A 274 34.69 -19.31 25.41
C PRO A 274 35.31 -18.03 25.96
N GLU A 275 35.28 -17.86 27.29
CA GLU A 275 35.86 -16.70 27.97
C GLU A 275 37.35 -16.57 27.69
N GLU A 276 38.07 -17.69 27.65
CA GLU A 276 39.50 -17.75 27.35
C GLU A 276 39.78 -17.24 25.93
N THR A 277 38.91 -17.54 24.98
CA THR A 277 39.03 -17.07 23.59
C THR A 277 38.80 -15.57 23.49
N LEU A 278 37.80 -15.04 24.20
CA LEU A 278 37.54 -13.59 24.24
C LEU A 278 38.70 -12.84 24.91
N ARG A 279 39.19 -13.32 26.05
CA ARG A 279 40.31 -12.70 26.78
C ARG A 279 41.63 -12.76 26.01
N ALA A 280 41.85 -13.82 25.23
CA ALA A 280 43.02 -13.96 24.36
C ALA A 280 42.89 -13.21 23.02
N GLY A 281 41.80 -12.46 22.81
CA GLY A 281 41.61 -11.64 21.62
C GLY A 281 42.72 -10.60 21.43
N GLU A 282 42.84 -10.07 20.22
CA GLU A 282 43.78 -8.98 19.95
C GLU A 282 43.27 -7.64 20.52
N PRO A 283 44.15 -6.64 20.75
CA PRO A 283 43.73 -5.30 21.11
C PRO A 283 42.79 -4.69 20.05
N LEU A 284 41.79 -3.92 20.50
CA LEU A 284 40.81 -3.25 19.65
C LEU A 284 41.47 -2.43 18.54
N GLU A 285 42.51 -1.67 18.88
CA GLU A 285 43.22 -0.79 17.97
C GLU A 285 43.89 -1.57 16.84
N SER A 286 44.51 -2.70 17.16
CA SER A 286 45.12 -3.61 16.18
C SER A 286 44.06 -4.20 15.26
N GLY A 287 42.96 -4.68 15.82
CA GLY A 287 41.87 -5.26 15.03
C GLY A 287 41.19 -4.25 14.10
N LEU A 288 40.95 -3.03 14.59
CA LEU A 288 40.39 -1.94 13.77
C LEU A 288 41.35 -1.47 12.69
N ALA A 289 42.67 -1.43 12.94
CA ALA A 289 43.66 -1.11 11.91
C ALA A 289 43.68 -2.16 10.79
N ARG A 290 43.61 -3.46 11.13
CA ARG A 290 43.47 -4.54 10.13
C ARG A 290 42.15 -4.43 9.38
N PHE A 291 41.05 -4.11 10.07
CA PHE A 291 39.75 -3.93 9.42
C PHE A 291 39.74 -2.72 8.49
N GLN A 292 40.38 -1.62 8.87
CA GLN A 292 40.55 -0.45 8.02
C GLN A 292 41.37 -0.77 6.77
N ALA A 293 42.43 -1.60 6.88
CA ALA A 293 43.18 -2.09 5.72
C ALA A 293 42.36 -3.04 4.83
N PHE A 294 41.39 -3.76 5.41
CA PHE A 294 40.49 -4.65 4.69
C PHE A 294 39.43 -3.90 3.88
N VAL A 295 38.92 -2.77 4.40
CA VAL A 295 37.92 -1.92 3.74
C VAL A 295 38.62 -0.97 2.77
N ARG A 296 38.36 -1.13 1.47
CA ARG A 296 38.97 -0.38 0.37
C ARG A 296 38.16 0.88 0.06
N PRO A 297 38.78 1.94 -0.50
CA PRO A 297 38.04 3.07 -1.03
C PRO A 297 36.98 2.63 -2.06
N GLY A 298 35.75 3.10 -1.91
CA GLY A 298 34.62 2.75 -2.77
C GLY A 298 33.78 1.55 -2.28
N ASP A 299 34.24 0.82 -1.26
CA ASP A 299 33.43 -0.23 -0.65
C ASP A 299 32.18 0.32 0.03
N LYS A 300 31.14 -0.52 0.02
CA LYS A 300 29.92 -0.30 0.81
C LYS A 300 29.74 -1.43 1.81
N LEU A 301 29.52 -1.07 3.08
CA LEU A 301 29.21 -2.07 4.08
C LEU A 301 27.79 -2.59 3.87
N ALA A 302 27.56 -3.88 4.05
CA ALA A 302 26.23 -4.47 3.98
C ALA A 302 25.92 -5.17 5.31
N VAL A 303 24.88 -4.71 5.99
CA VAL A 303 24.53 -5.16 7.34
C VAL A 303 23.07 -5.59 7.44
N TRP A 304 22.79 -6.53 8.34
CA TRP A 304 21.41 -6.92 8.65
C TRP A 304 20.69 -5.88 9.52
N THR A 305 21.39 -5.29 10.49
CA THR A 305 20.91 -4.21 11.37
C THR A 305 22.01 -3.18 11.55
N THR A 306 21.66 -1.98 12.02
CA THR A 306 22.63 -0.88 12.20
C THR A 306 23.55 -1.06 13.41
N PHE A 307 23.27 -2.04 14.28
CA PHE A 307 23.99 -2.26 15.54
C PHE A 307 25.51 -2.39 15.35
N ALA A 308 25.95 -3.18 14.36
CA ALA A 308 27.39 -3.33 14.05
C ALA A 308 28.05 -2.00 13.66
N LEU A 309 27.32 -1.15 12.92
CA LEU A 309 27.81 0.17 12.52
C LEU A 309 27.88 1.14 13.71
N GLU A 310 26.92 1.05 14.63
CA GLU A 310 26.90 1.85 15.85
C GLU A 310 28.08 1.51 16.77
N LEU A 311 28.40 0.22 16.93
CA LEU A 311 29.58 -0.24 17.67
C LEU A 311 30.87 0.28 17.03
N LEU A 312 31.04 0.13 15.72
CA LEU A 312 32.21 0.64 15.00
C LEU A 312 32.38 2.16 15.17
N ARG A 313 31.30 2.94 15.03
CA ARG A 313 31.36 4.40 15.25
C ARG A 313 31.76 4.75 16.67
N ARG A 314 31.23 4.01 17.65
CA ARG A 314 31.56 4.20 19.07
C ARG A 314 33.05 3.99 19.33
N ASP A 315 33.62 2.98 18.69
CA ASP A 315 35.05 2.66 18.78
C ASP A 315 35.92 3.45 17.79
N GLY A 316 35.39 4.55 17.23
CA GLY A 316 36.15 5.52 16.44
C GLY A 316 36.40 5.13 14.99
N PHE A 317 35.79 4.06 14.49
CA PHE A 317 35.96 3.63 13.10
C PHE A 317 35.14 4.49 12.13
N PRO A 318 35.74 5.03 11.05
CA PRO A 318 35.04 5.81 10.04
C PRO A 318 34.18 4.89 9.15
N VAL A 319 32.92 4.73 9.52
CA VAL A 319 31.96 3.88 8.81
C VAL A 319 31.64 4.48 7.42
N PRO A 320 31.99 3.81 6.30
CA PRO A 320 31.62 4.25 4.96
C PRO A 320 30.11 4.07 4.72
N GLU A 321 29.64 4.36 3.51
CA GLU A 321 28.24 4.13 3.14
C GLU A 321 27.84 2.68 3.38
N ALA A 322 26.65 2.48 3.94
CA ALA A 322 26.17 1.15 4.31
C ALA A 322 24.76 0.85 3.78
N LEU A 323 24.57 -0.37 3.31
CA LEU A 323 23.31 -0.91 2.82
C LEU A 323 22.62 -1.77 3.88
N ASN A 324 21.30 -1.58 4.02
CA ASN A 324 20.47 -2.37 4.91
C ASN A 324 19.91 -3.60 4.18
N VAL A 325 20.54 -4.74 4.38
CA VAL A 325 20.18 -6.01 3.72
C VAL A 325 18.82 -6.53 4.19
N ARG A 326 18.45 -6.28 5.46
CA ARG A 326 17.14 -6.68 6.00
C ARG A 326 15.99 -5.99 5.28
N LEU A 327 16.15 -4.71 4.92
CA LEU A 327 15.15 -3.98 4.14
C LEU A 327 14.98 -4.59 2.75
N ALA A 328 16.09 -4.86 2.04
CA ALA A 328 16.05 -5.52 0.74
C ALA A 328 15.43 -6.93 0.83
N CYS A 329 15.77 -7.70 1.87
CA CYS A 329 15.17 -9.00 2.13
C CYS A 329 13.64 -8.91 2.34
N ALA A 330 13.17 -7.94 3.14
CA ALA A 330 11.74 -7.70 3.34
C ALA A 330 11.02 -7.34 2.03
N ARG A 331 11.67 -6.57 1.14
CA ARG A 331 11.14 -6.23 -0.19
C ARG A 331 11.05 -7.46 -1.10
N ALA A 332 12.08 -8.31 -1.07
CA ALA A 332 12.11 -9.54 -1.85
C ALA A 332 11.03 -10.54 -1.40
N LEU A 333 10.78 -10.65 -0.09
CA LEU A 333 9.83 -11.59 0.50
C LEU A 333 8.40 -11.06 0.59
N LYS A 334 8.21 -9.73 0.53
CA LYS A 334 6.93 -9.05 0.85
C LYS A 334 6.39 -9.40 2.24
N SER A 335 7.28 -9.71 3.18
CA SER A 335 6.98 -10.10 4.56
C SER A 335 8.12 -9.64 5.49
N LYS A 336 7.95 -9.84 6.80
CA LYS A 336 8.99 -9.53 7.79
C LYS A 336 10.02 -10.68 7.82
N PRO A 337 11.31 -10.45 7.52
CA PRO A 337 12.30 -11.52 7.41
C PRO A 337 12.81 -12.08 8.75
N GLY A 338 12.47 -11.47 9.89
CA GLY A 338 12.98 -11.94 11.19
C GLY A 338 14.49 -11.77 11.35
N GLY A 339 15.17 -12.72 11.98
CA GLY A 339 16.65 -12.77 12.03
C GLY A 339 17.26 -13.11 10.67
N VAL A 340 18.57 -12.95 10.52
CA VAL A 340 19.24 -13.19 9.22
C VAL A 340 19.16 -14.66 8.77
N GLU A 341 19.26 -15.62 9.70
CA GLU A 341 19.03 -17.05 9.42
C GLU A 341 17.64 -17.30 8.88
N HIS A 342 16.62 -16.74 9.54
CA HIS A 342 15.24 -16.89 9.10
C HIS A 342 15.00 -16.23 7.74
N GLY A 343 15.63 -15.08 7.50
CA GLY A 343 15.61 -14.44 6.18
C GLY A 343 16.25 -15.33 5.10
N ALA A 344 17.35 -16.01 5.41
CA ALA A 344 18.01 -16.95 4.51
C ALA A 344 17.12 -18.19 4.22
N GLU A 345 16.51 -18.76 5.25
CA GLU A 345 15.54 -19.87 5.14
C GLU A 345 14.37 -19.50 4.23
N LEU A 346 13.74 -18.36 4.45
CA LEU A 346 12.60 -17.88 3.65
C LEU A 346 12.96 -17.61 2.19
N LEU A 347 14.23 -17.29 1.90
CA LEU A 347 14.71 -17.12 0.52
C LEU A 347 15.04 -18.46 -0.16
N GLY A 348 15.08 -19.56 0.59
CA GLY A 348 15.31 -20.92 0.07
C GLY A 348 16.76 -21.21 -0.33
N SER A 349 17.72 -20.44 0.20
CA SER A 349 19.12 -20.51 -0.21
C SER A 349 19.94 -21.40 0.73
N ARG A 350 20.78 -22.27 0.15
CA ARG A 350 21.70 -23.12 0.93
C ARG A 350 22.74 -22.25 1.64
N LEU A 351 22.92 -22.46 2.94
CA LEU A 351 23.95 -21.77 3.71
C LEU A 351 25.35 -22.27 3.32
N PRO A 352 26.33 -21.37 3.07
CA PRO A 352 27.74 -21.75 2.94
C PRO A 352 28.29 -22.43 4.21
N GLU A 353 29.49 -23.00 4.10
CA GLU A 353 30.19 -23.54 5.26
C GLU A 353 30.63 -22.40 6.20
N GLN A 354 30.48 -22.64 7.51
CA GLN A 354 30.92 -21.70 8.53
C GLN A 354 32.45 -21.63 8.61
N TRP A 355 32.98 -20.42 8.44
CA TRP A 355 34.43 -20.17 8.39
C TRP A 355 34.95 -19.33 9.57
N ALA A 356 34.07 -18.65 10.29
CA ALA A 356 34.41 -17.94 11.53
C ALA A 356 33.69 -18.61 12.72
N PRO A 357 34.22 -18.55 13.94
CA PRO A 357 33.64 -19.19 15.10
C PRO A 357 32.42 -18.42 15.65
N GLY A 358 31.75 -19.01 16.64
CA GLY A 358 30.67 -18.38 17.40
C GLY A 358 29.46 -17.95 16.59
N ARG A 359 28.63 -17.10 17.20
CA ARG A 359 27.38 -16.60 16.60
C ARG A 359 27.66 -15.71 15.38
N ALA A 360 28.67 -14.85 15.46
CA ALA A 360 29.04 -13.97 14.35
C ALA A 360 29.34 -14.76 13.07
N GLY A 361 30.06 -15.88 13.19
CA GLY A 361 30.36 -16.77 12.08
C GLY A 361 29.14 -17.40 11.42
N ARG A 362 28.12 -17.80 12.20
CA ARG A 362 26.84 -18.27 11.63
C ARG A 362 26.06 -17.15 10.95
N ARG A 363 26.02 -15.96 11.57
CA ARG A 363 25.25 -14.81 11.07
C ARG A 363 25.83 -14.25 9.77
N ILE A 364 27.16 -14.20 9.63
CA ILE A 364 27.81 -13.70 8.41
C ILE A 364 27.59 -14.63 7.20
N VAL A 365 27.54 -15.94 7.43
CA VAL A 365 27.23 -16.95 6.41
C VAL A 365 25.76 -16.87 5.97
N ALA A 366 24.85 -16.70 6.92
CA ALA A 366 23.44 -16.43 6.61
C ALA A 366 23.30 -15.12 5.82
N LEU A 367 24.02 -14.08 6.20
CA LEU A 367 24.03 -12.80 5.49
C LEU A 367 24.56 -12.95 4.06
N GLU A 368 25.63 -13.72 3.86
CA GLU A 368 26.16 -14.06 2.54
C GLU A 368 25.11 -14.74 1.66
N SER A 369 24.45 -15.77 2.19
CA SER A 369 23.38 -16.49 1.51
C SER A 369 22.25 -15.54 1.07
N VAL A 370 21.80 -14.66 1.95
CA VAL A 370 20.78 -13.66 1.64
C VAL A 370 21.24 -12.69 0.55
N VAL A 371 22.46 -12.14 0.66
CA VAL A 371 22.94 -11.15 -0.31
C VAL A 371 23.10 -11.74 -1.70
N ARG A 372 23.57 -12.99 -1.82
CA ARG A 372 23.64 -13.69 -3.12
C ARG A 372 22.25 -13.86 -3.74
N ALA A 373 21.26 -14.28 -2.96
CA ALA A 373 19.88 -14.40 -3.42
C ALA A 373 19.27 -13.04 -3.83
N LEU A 374 19.65 -11.95 -3.15
CA LEU A 374 19.18 -10.60 -3.47
C LEU A 374 19.86 -10.03 -4.71
N ASP A 375 21.13 -10.33 -4.96
CA ASP A 375 21.84 -10.00 -6.20
C ASP A 375 21.15 -10.65 -7.41
N GLU A 376 20.90 -11.96 -7.35
CA GLU A 376 20.17 -12.69 -8.40
C GLU A 376 18.81 -12.06 -8.70
N ARG A 377 18.01 -11.76 -7.65
CA ARG A 377 16.71 -11.11 -7.81
C ARG A 377 16.82 -9.65 -8.24
N GLY A 378 17.91 -8.97 -7.92
CA GLY A 378 18.20 -7.58 -8.30
C GLY A 378 18.63 -7.44 -9.76
N ARG A 379 19.16 -8.50 -10.36
CA ARG A 379 19.50 -8.59 -11.79
C ARG A 379 18.35 -9.10 -12.67
N ALA A 380 17.25 -9.55 -12.06
CA ALA A 380 16.12 -10.10 -12.79
C ALA A 380 15.51 -9.08 -13.77
N THR A 381 15.18 -9.52 -14.98
CA THR A 381 14.51 -8.72 -16.02
C THR A 381 13.00 -8.96 -16.08
N GLU A 382 12.52 -9.97 -15.36
CA GLU A 382 11.12 -10.38 -15.32
C GLU A 382 10.64 -10.55 -13.88
N PRO A 383 9.35 -10.25 -13.59
CA PRO A 383 8.81 -10.40 -12.25
C PRO A 383 8.85 -11.88 -11.82
N PRO A 384 9.07 -12.17 -10.51
CA PRO A 384 9.05 -13.53 -10.01
C PRO A 384 7.72 -14.20 -10.37
N SER A 385 7.80 -15.44 -10.87
CA SER A 385 6.62 -16.23 -11.18
C SER A 385 5.75 -16.34 -9.93
N ARG A 386 4.46 -16.01 -10.06
CA ARG A 386 3.52 -16.25 -8.96
C ARG A 386 3.42 -17.75 -8.79
N GLN A 387 4.19 -18.34 -7.88
CA GLN A 387 3.86 -19.65 -7.37
C GLN A 387 2.45 -19.53 -6.79
N ARG A 388 1.48 -20.20 -7.45
CA ARG A 388 0.16 -20.41 -6.88
C ARG A 388 0.43 -21.13 -5.57
N MET A 389 0.20 -20.46 -4.44
CA MET A 389 0.13 -21.14 -3.16
C MET A 389 -0.96 -22.21 -3.33
N ALA A 390 -0.55 -23.48 -3.34
CA ALA A 390 -1.47 -24.58 -3.19
C ALA A 390 -2.18 -24.36 -1.86
N SER A 391 -3.49 -24.14 -1.96
CA SER A 391 -4.43 -23.98 -0.85
C SER A 391 -4.52 -25.20 0.03
#